data_AF-A0A9N9FGP6-F1
#
_entry.id   AF-A0A9N9FGP6-F1
#
_cell.length_a   1.000
_cell.length_b   1.000
_cell.length_c   1.000
_cell.angle_alpha   90.00
_cell.angle_beta   90.00
_cell.angle_gamma   90.00
#
_symmetry.space_group_name_H-M   'P 1'
#
loop_
_entity.id
_entity.type
_entity.pdbx_description
1 polymer ?
#
loop_
_entity_poly.entity_id
_entity_poly.type
_entity_poly.pdbx_seq_one_letter_code
_entity_poly.pdbx_strand_id
1 'polypeptide(L)'
;MTNDKDLAERLARLQVTNFSAQTNVSDQELEERFSRLLGRRPTASAPVSYSPSELDAHEIENLLGTEDGDDVDYYDFDFLNNDGLTQQIDQSNVLSLYQQVQTEVRLEREYAAQMRDTDDDLAERLRKLTEGPQFPTTTSTSNTSSDLLGPPPNPIDLSDFQTDPNDDPDTWCCICNEDATIKCHGCEGDLYCNECFREGHNSTSADYEMKQHKYEKYQRKQYTT
;
A
#
# COMPACT_ATOMS: atom_id res chain seq x y z
N MET A 1 36.81 -0.89 -38.97
CA MET A 1 35.82 -1.23 -40.03
C MET A 1 35.12 -2.57 -39.81
N THR A 2 35.33 -3.27 -38.68
CA THR A 2 34.76 -4.60 -38.40
C THR A 2 33.52 -4.59 -37.50
N ASN A 3 33.25 -3.48 -36.80
CA ASN A 3 32.18 -3.40 -35.79
C ASN A 3 30.79 -3.18 -36.42
N ASP A 4 30.69 -2.47 -37.54
CA ASP A 4 29.40 -2.19 -38.18
C ASP A 4 28.78 -3.47 -38.78
N LYS A 5 29.63 -4.41 -39.20
CA LYS A 5 29.20 -5.70 -39.75
C LYS A 5 28.68 -6.63 -38.65
N ASP A 6 29.33 -6.64 -37.49
CA ASP A 6 28.89 -7.40 -36.31
C ASP A 6 27.59 -6.82 -35.72
N LEU A 7 27.48 -5.48 -35.69
CA LEU A 7 26.27 -4.79 -35.25
C LEU A 7 25.08 -5.08 -36.18
N ALA A 8 25.30 -5.04 -37.49
CA ALA A 8 24.28 -5.37 -38.48
C ALA A 8 23.83 -6.83 -38.39
N GLU A 9 24.76 -7.77 -38.12
CA GLU A 9 24.42 -9.18 -37.93
C GLU A 9 23.63 -9.41 -36.64
N ARG A 10 23.96 -8.72 -35.56
CA ARG A 10 23.21 -8.78 -34.30
C ARG A 10 21.81 -8.17 -34.43
N LEU A 11 21.66 -7.06 -35.16
CA LEU A 11 20.36 -6.46 -35.47
C LEU A 11 19.50 -7.36 -36.37
N ALA A 12 20.09 -8.02 -37.35
CA ALA A 12 19.38 -8.99 -38.18
C ALA A 12 18.89 -10.20 -37.35
N ARG A 13 19.68 -10.68 -36.39
CA ARG A 13 19.26 -11.76 -35.47
C ARG A 13 18.08 -11.33 -34.59
N LEU A 14 18.05 -10.07 -34.14
CA LEU A 14 16.96 -9.50 -33.35
C LEU A 14 15.68 -9.24 -34.16
N GLN A 15 15.80 -8.91 -35.45
CA GLN A 15 14.64 -8.72 -36.33
C GLN A 15 14.05 -10.05 -36.85
N VAL A 16 14.87 -11.11 -36.95
CA VAL A 16 14.39 -12.47 -37.26
C VAL A 16 13.62 -13.06 -36.07
N THR A 17 13.97 -12.68 -34.84
CA THR A 17 13.11 -12.91 -33.67
C THR A 17 12.01 -11.87 -33.65
N ASN A 18 11.00 -12.11 -34.49
CA ASN A 18 9.69 -11.46 -34.42
C ASN A 18 9.13 -11.64 -33.00
N PHE A 19 9.44 -10.69 -32.11
CA PHE A 19 8.94 -10.63 -30.73
C PHE A 19 7.46 -10.21 -30.65
N SER A 20 6.78 -10.19 -31.80
CA SER A 20 5.33 -10.02 -31.91
C SER A 20 4.58 -11.33 -32.21
N ALA A 21 5.24 -12.49 -32.13
CA ALA A 21 4.61 -13.79 -32.42
C ALA A 21 4.40 -14.70 -31.19
N GLN A 22 4.68 -14.25 -29.96
CA GLN A 22 4.54 -15.07 -28.74
C GLN A 22 3.55 -14.51 -27.71
N THR A 23 2.52 -13.80 -28.15
CA THR A 23 1.38 -13.42 -27.30
C THR A 23 0.02 -13.85 -27.85
N ASN A 24 -0.01 -14.68 -28.91
CA ASN A 24 -1.23 -15.38 -29.30
C ASN A 24 -1.16 -16.82 -28.80
N VAL A 25 -1.10 -16.98 -27.48
CA VAL A 25 -1.39 -18.27 -26.86
C VAL A 25 -2.88 -18.48 -27.05
N SER A 26 -3.27 -19.51 -27.80
CA SER A 26 -4.68 -19.81 -28.02
C SER A 26 -5.37 -20.18 -26.71
N ASP A 27 -6.64 -19.83 -26.55
CA ASP A 27 -7.43 -20.17 -25.36
C ASP A 27 -7.38 -21.68 -25.04
N GLN A 28 -7.23 -22.52 -26.07
CA GLN A 28 -7.08 -23.96 -25.94
C GLN A 28 -5.78 -24.38 -25.22
N GLU A 29 -4.69 -23.66 -25.46
CA GLU A 29 -3.40 -23.94 -24.83
C GLU A 29 -3.36 -23.43 -23.38
N LEU A 30 -4.07 -22.33 -23.11
CA LEU A 30 -4.34 -21.87 -21.73
C LEU A 30 -5.18 -22.89 -20.97
N GLU A 31 -6.26 -23.41 -21.57
CA GLU A 31 -7.16 -24.41 -20.98
C GLU A 31 -6.40 -25.70 -20.59
N GLU A 32 -5.49 -26.17 -21.45
CA GLU A 32 -4.66 -27.34 -21.15
C GLU A 32 -3.68 -27.08 -20.01
N ARG A 33 -3.11 -25.87 -19.92
CA ARG A 33 -2.24 -25.49 -18.79
C ARG A 33 -3.01 -25.43 -17.47
N PHE A 34 -4.20 -24.84 -17.48
CA PHE A 34 -5.08 -24.81 -16.30
C PHE A 34 -5.52 -26.22 -15.89
N SER A 35 -5.82 -27.10 -16.85
CA SER A 35 -6.19 -28.50 -16.60
C SER A 35 -5.09 -29.29 -15.91
N ARG A 36 -3.82 -29.06 -16.29
CA ARG A 36 -2.66 -29.71 -15.65
C ARG A 36 -2.38 -29.18 -14.25
N LEU A 37 -2.67 -27.89 -14.00
CA LEU A 37 -2.44 -27.25 -12.71
C LEU A 37 -3.51 -27.62 -11.68
N LEU A 38 -4.78 -27.67 -12.09
CA LEU A 38 -5.93 -27.87 -11.19
C LEU A 38 -6.45 -29.32 -11.15
N GLY A 39 -5.92 -30.21 -12.02
CA GLY A 39 -6.38 -31.61 -12.12
C GLY A 39 -7.82 -31.77 -12.63
N ARG A 40 -8.46 -30.67 -13.05
CA ARG A 40 -9.81 -30.58 -13.65
C ARG A 40 -9.82 -29.51 -14.72
N ARG A 41 -10.59 -29.72 -15.79
CA ARG A 41 -10.90 -28.70 -16.79
C ARG A 41 -11.83 -27.64 -16.19
N PRO A 42 -11.49 -26.35 -16.18
CA PRO A 42 -12.45 -25.30 -15.84
C PRO A 42 -13.57 -25.28 -16.89
N THR A 43 -14.70 -25.93 -16.57
CA THR A 43 -15.92 -25.78 -17.36
C THR A 43 -16.46 -24.37 -17.14
N ALA A 44 -16.65 -23.60 -18.22
CA ALA A 44 -17.39 -22.36 -18.17
C ALA A 44 -18.71 -22.61 -17.42
N SER A 45 -18.84 -22.01 -16.24
CA SER A 45 -20.06 -22.11 -15.44
C SER A 45 -21.21 -21.61 -16.29
N ALA A 46 -22.19 -22.49 -16.54
CA ALA A 46 -23.49 -22.08 -17.07
C ALA A 46 -24.00 -20.89 -16.23
N PRO A 47 -24.72 -19.93 -16.84
CA PRO A 47 -25.34 -18.87 -16.07
C PRO A 47 -26.23 -19.50 -15.00
N VAL A 48 -25.84 -19.32 -13.74
CA VAL A 48 -26.66 -19.73 -12.60
C VAL A 48 -27.86 -18.80 -12.61
N SER A 49 -28.96 -19.25 -13.21
CA SER A 49 -30.25 -18.62 -13.05
C SER A 49 -30.68 -18.85 -11.61
N TYR A 50 -30.60 -17.80 -10.79
CA TYR A 50 -31.23 -17.80 -9.47
C TYR A 50 -32.74 -17.75 -9.69
N SER A 51 -33.38 -18.91 -9.70
CA SER A 51 -34.82 -19.02 -9.50
C SER A 51 -35.02 -19.11 -7.99
N PRO A 52 -35.70 -18.15 -7.35
CA PRO A 52 -36.08 -18.29 -5.96
C PRO A 52 -37.02 -19.49 -5.86
N SER A 53 -36.53 -20.62 -5.37
CA SER A 53 -37.39 -21.73 -4.98
C SER A 53 -38.21 -21.27 -3.79
N GLU A 54 -39.52 -21.34 -3.94
CA GLU A 54 -40.54 -21.09 -2.93
C GLU A 54 -40.13 -21.76 -1.61
N LEU A 55 -39.84 -20.94 -0.60
CA LEU A 55 -39.76 -21.41 0.77
C LEU A 55 -41.17 -21.88 1.14
N ASP A 56 -41.30 -23.16 1.44
CA ASP A 56 -42.57 -23.79 1.79
C ASP A 56 -43.10 -23.11 3.06
N ALA A 57 -44.29 -22.52 2.97
CA ALA A 57 -44.88 -21.73 4.07
C ALA A 57 -45.00 -22.55 5.36
N HIS A 58 -45.03 -23.88 5.24
CA HIS A 58 -45.10 -24.83 6.35
C HIS A 58 -43.80 -24.89 7.18
N GLU A 59 -42.64 -24.57 6.60
CA GLU A 59 -41.35 -24.54 7.33
C GLU A 59 -41.20 -23.26 8.15
N ILE A 60 -41.77 -22.15 7.66
CA ILE A 60 -41.84 -20.87 8.38
C ILE A 60 -42.81 -20.97 9.56
N GLU A 61 -43.95 -21.65 9.38
CA GLU A 61 -44.95 -21.83 10.45
C GLU A 61 -44.43 -22.72 11.59
N ASN A 62 -43.63 -23.75 11.28
CA ASN A 62 -42.97 -24.57 12.30
C ASN A 62 -41.88 -23.82 13.09
N LEU A 63 -41.30 -22.75 12.53
CA LEU A 63 -40.35 -21.87 13.24
C LEU A 63 -41.04 -20.78 14.07
N LEU A 64 -42.30 -20.46 13.77
CA LEU A 64 -43.10 -19.43 14.46
C LEU A 64 -44.14 -20.01 15.44
N GLY A 65 -44.29 -21.34 15.51
CA GLY A 65 -45.33 -22.02 16.29
C GLY A 65 -44.80 -22.92 17.41
N THR A 66 -44.17 -22.34 18.43
CA THR A 66 -44.11 -22.92 19.79
C THR A 66 -44.38 -21.84 20.82
N GLU A 67 -45.64 -21.42 20.90
CA GLU A 67 -46.20 -20.73 22.06
C GLU A 67 -47.08 -21.74 22.81
N ASP A 68 -46.45 -22.72 23.46
CA ASP A 68 -47.10 -23.42 24.57
C ASP A 68 -46.75 -22.64 25.82
N GLY A 69 -47.75 -21.91 26.32
CA GLY A 69 -47.64 -21.04 27.47
C GLY A 69 -47.45 -21.80 28.76
N ASP A 70 -46.28 -21.63 29.36
CA ASP A 70 -46.01 -21.94 30.76
C ASP A 70 -45.39 -20.70 31.42
N ASP A 71 -46.10 -20.17 32.43
CA ASP A 71 -45.72 -19.19 33.45
C ASP A 71 -44.46 -18.34 33.20
N VAL A 72 -44.65 -17.16 32.58
CA VAL A 72 -43.71 -16.04 32.77
C VAL A 72 -44.21 -15.19 33.92
N ASP A 73 -43.47 -15.24 35.03
CA ASP A 73 -43.68 -14.40 36.21
C ASP A 73 -43.92 -12.95 35.79
N TYR A 74 -45.07 -12.43 36.22
CA TYR A 74 -45.48 -11.04 36.10
C TYR A 74 -44.39 -10.16 36.71
N TYR A 75 -43.50 -9.63 35.86
CA TYR A 75 -42.52 -8.66 36.29
C TYR A 75 -43.24 -7.43 36.82
N ASP A 76 -42.98 -7.19 38.10
CA ASP A 76 -43.42 -6.10 38.94
C ASP A 76 -43.35 -4.74 38.22
N PHE A 77 -44.52 -4.19 37.88
CA PHE A 77 -44.67 -2.93 37.17
C PHE A 77 -44.37 -1.70 38.06
N ASP A 78 -44.03 -1.91 39.34
CA ASP A 78 -43.68 -0.85 40.29
C ASP A 78 -42.21 -0.42 40.21
N PHE A 79 -41.35 -1.10 39.44
CA PHE A 79 -39.94 -0.71 39.24
C PHE A 79 -39.77 0.49 38.29
N LEU A 80 -40.75 0.81 37.44
CA LEU A 80 -40.62 1.91 36.49
C LEU A 80 -41.06 3.28 37.03
N ASN A 81 -41.59 3.34 38.26
CA ASN A 81 -42.22 4.55 38.76
C ASN A 81 -41.53 5.21 39.97
N ASN A 82 -40.44 4.65 40.53
CA ASN A 82 -39.70 5.38 41.56
C ASN A 82 -38.25 4.91 41.83
N ASP A 83 -37.30 5.28 40.97
CA ASP A 83 -35.98 5.79 41.40
C ASP A 83 -35.18 6.44 40.24
N GLY A 84 -35.43 7.72 39.99
CA GLY A 84 -34.35 8.65 39.62
C GLY A 84 -33.70 8.53 38.23
N LEU A 85 -34.26 7.78 37.29
CA LEU A 85 -33.72 7.63 35.93
C LEU A 85 -34.41 8.47 34.84
N THR A 86 -35.20 9.48 35.22
CA THR A 86 -35.26 10.70 34.42
C THR A 86 -33.98 11.48 34.67
N GLN A 87 -32.83 10.88 34.29
CA GLN A 87 -31.56 11.57 34.26
C GLN A 87 -31.81 12.79 33.37
N GLN A 88 -31.85 13.96 34.00
CA GLN A 88 -32.11 15.23 33.35
C GLN A 88 -31.35 15.20 32.03
N ILE A 89 -32.07 15.20 30.90
CA ILE A 89 -31.46 15.47 29.61
C ILE A 89 -30.88 16.87 29.78
N ASP A 90 -29.60 16.92 30.13
CA ASP A 90 -28.96 18.15 30.53
C ASP A 90 -28.92 19.01 29.28
N GLN A 91 -29.63 20.15 29.30
CA GLN A 91 -29.79 21.00 28.11
C GLN A 91 -28.42 21.43 27.55
N SER A 92 -27.40 21.48 28.40
CA SER A 92 -26.00 21.70 28.05
C SER A 92 -25.45 20.67 27.06
N ASN A 93 -25.71 19.38 27.28
CA ASN A 93 -25.21 18.28 26.45
C ASN A 93 -25.91 18.26 25.08
N VAL A 94 -27.22 18.55 25.04
CA VAL A 94 -27.97 18.64 23.78
C VAL A 94 -27.50 19.83 22.94
N LEU A 95 -27.24 20.98 23.56
CA LEU A 95 -26.70 22.15 22.87
C LEU A 95 -25.27 21.92 22.37
N SER A 96 -24.43 21.25 23.17
CA SER A 96 -23.07 20.89 22.77
C SER A 96 -23.08 19.94 21.57
N LEU A 97 -23.95 18.93 21.58
CA LEU A 97 -24.11 18.00 20.46
C LEU A 97 -24.64 18.71 19.20
N TYR A 98 -25.62 19.61 19.36
CA TYR A 98 -26.13 20.43 18.26
C TYR A 98 -25.02 21.29 17.63
N GLN A 99 -24.21 21.93 18.47
CA GLN A 99 -23.06 22.72 18.01
C GLN A 99 -22.03 21.84 17.29
N GLN A 100 -21.74 20.65 17.82
CA GLN A 100 -20.83 19.69 17.17
C GLN A 100 -21.33 19.29 15.78
N VAL A 101 -22.60 18.92 15.65
CA VAL A 101 -23.20 18.56 14.34
C VAL A 101 -23.16 19.75 13.37
N GLN A 102 -23.43 20.97 13.84
CA GLN A 102 -23.30 22.16 13.01
C GLN A 102 -21.87 22.40 12.52
N THR A 103 -20.87 22.16 13.37
CA THR A 103 -19.46 22.27 12.97
C THR A 103 -19.07 21.20 11.97
N GLU A 104 -19.55 19.97 12.15
CA GLU A 104 -19.28 18.84 11.26
C GLU A 104 -19.84 19.10 9.86
N VAL A 105 -21.12 19.47 9.73
CA VAL A 105 -21.74 19.81 8.42
C VAL A 105 -21.01 20.96 7.72
N ARG A 106 -20.52 21.95 8.48
CA ARG A 106 -19.73 23.05 7.92
C ARG A 106 -18.40 22.55 7.37
N LEU A 107 -17.69 21.73 8.15
CA LEU A 107 -16.40 21.17 7.74
C LEU A 107 -16.58 20.25 6.54
N GLU A 108 -17.60 19.40 6.51
CA GLU A 108 -17.90 18.54 5.36
C GLU A 108 -18.07 19.35 4.06
N ARG A 109 -18.75 20.50 4.11
CA ARG A 109 -18.90 21.38 2.95
C ARG A 109 -17.58 22.01 2.52
N GLU A 110 -16.77 22.44 3.47
CA GLU A 110 -15.46 23.05 3.22
C GLU A 110 -14.48 22.04 2.62
N TYR A 111 -14.36 20.86 3.24
CA TYR A 111 -13.52 19.77 2.74
C TYR A 111 -14.02 19.22 1.40
N ALA A 112 -15.34 19.15 1.17
CA ALA A 112 -15.89 18.78 -0.13
C ALA A 112 -15.54 19.80 -1.22
N ALA A 113 -15.49 21.09 -0.91
CA ALA A 113 -15.06 22.12 -1.85
C ALA A 113 -13.55 22.02 -2.13
N GLN A 114 -12.74 21.80 -1.08
CA GLN A 114 -11.30 21.64 -1.20
C GLN A 114 -10.91 20.40 -2.04
N MET A 115 -11.57 19.27 -1.81
CA MET A 115 -11.36 18.04 -2.60
C MET A 115 -11.66 18.25 -4.08
N ARG A 116 -12.71 19.01 -4.41
CA ARG A 116 -13.04 19.34 -5.81
C ARG A 116 -11.96 20.20 -6.47
N ASP A 117 -11.46 21.21 -5.77
CA ASP A 117 -10.39 22.08 -6.28
C ASP A 117 -9.09 21.28 -6.55
N THR A 118 -8.75 20.34 -5.65
CA THR A 118 -7.59 19.47 -5.86
C THR A 118 -7.77 18.52 -7.04
N ASP A 119 -8.97 17.97 -7.23
CA ASP A 119 -9.28 17.10 -8.37
C ASP A 119 -9.23 17.88 -9.70
N ASP A 120 -9.71 19.12 -9.72
CA ASP A 120 -9.67 20.01 -10.89
C ASP A 120 -8.22 20.38 -11.27
N ASP A 121 -7.36 20.74 -10.30
CA ASP A 121 -5.93 20.99 -10.55
C ASP A 121 -5.23 19.73 -11.07
N LEU A 122 -5.48 18.59 -10.45
CA LEU A 122 -4.91 17.31 -10.88
C LEU A 122 -5.35 16.96 -12.30
N ALA A 123 -6.63 17.15 -12.63
CA ALA A 123 -7.16 16.94 -13.97
C ALA A 123 -6.52 17.89 -14.99
N GLU A 124 -6.32 19.17 -14.66
CA GLU A 124 -5.63 20.12 -15.53
C GLU A 124 -4.17 19.70 -15.78
N ARG A 125 -3.46 19.27 -14.73
CA ARG A 125 -2.07 18.79 -14.85
C ARG A 125 -2.01 17.53 -15.71
N LEU A 126 -2.97 16.60 -15.55
CA LEU A 126 -3.10 15.43 -16.40
C LEU A 126 -3.32 15.81 -17.86
N ARG A 127 -4.20 16.77 -18.16
CA ARG A 127 -4.40 17.25 -19.55
C ARG A 127 -3.09 17.77 -20.14
N LYS A 128 -2.36 18.63 -19.42
CA LYS A 128 -1.07 19.17 -19.86
C LYS A 128 -0.02 18.08 -20.13
N LEU A 129 -0.02 17.02 -19.32
CA LEU A 129 0.85 15.86 -19.52
C LEU A 129 0.44 15.01 -20.73
N THR A 130 -0.86 14.77 -20.93
CA THR A 130 -1.38 13.99 -22.06
C THR A 130 -1.31 14.71 -23.39
N GLU A 131 -1.41 16.03 -23.40
CA GLU A 131 -1.27 16.85 -24.62
C GLU A 131 0.20 16.92 -25.10
N GLY A 132 1.15 16.58 -24.22
CA GLY A 132 2.58 16.53 -24.50
C GLY A 132 3.17 17.89 -24.88
N PRO A 133 4.51 18.08 -24.80
CA PRO A 133 5.14 19.20 -25.46
C PRO A 133 4.95 19.03 -26.97
N GLN A 134 4.33 19.99 -27.65
CA GLN A 134 4.49 20.13 -29.10
C GLN A 134 5.93 20.55 -29.36
N PHE A 135 6.82 19.58 -29.43
CA PHE A 135 8.14 19.79 -30.00
C PHE A 135 7.92 20.22 -31.45
N PRO A 136 8.46 21.37 -31.90
CA PRO A 136 8.42 21.69 -33.31
C PRO A 136 9.12 20.54 -34.04
N THR A 137 8.41 19.89 -34.97
CA THR A 137 8.97 18.95 -35.93
C THR A 137 9.98 19.69 -36.80
N THR A 138 11.19 19.87 -36.28
CA THR A 138 12.34 20.22 -37.09
C THR A 138 12.83 18.91 -37.68
N THR A 139 12.55 18.77 -38.97
CA THR A 139 13.12 17.79 -39.89
C THR A 139 14.62 17.65 -39.59
N SER A 140 14.98 16.61 -38.84
CA SER A 140 16.36 16.36 -38.45
C SER A 140 17.00 15.54 -39.55
N THR A 141 17.49 16.25 -40.58
CA THR A 141 18.54 15.76 -41.46
C THR A 141 19.71 15.35 -40.57
N SER A 142 19.97 14.05 -40.50
CA SER A 142 21.11 13.46 -39.82
C SER A 142 22.41 13.92 -40.48
N ASN A 143 23.01 14.98 -39.95
CA ASN A 143 24.43 15.25 -40.12
C ASN A 143 25.11 15.07 -38.77
N THR A 144 26.02 14.10 -38.77
CA THR A 144 26.93 13.72 -37.71
C THR A 144 27.77 14.93 -37.26
N SER A 145 27.61 15.34 -36.01
CA SER A 145 28.67 16.04 -35.29
C SER A 145 28.79 15.45 -33.89
N SER A 146 29.72 14.51 -33.76
CA SER A 146 30.24 13.94 -32.51
C SER A 146 30.95 14.98 -31.61
N ASP A 147 30.86 16.27 -31.94
CA ASP A 147 31.58 17.37 -31.28
C ASP A 147 30.78 18.08 -30.17
N LEU A 148 29.52 17.68 -29.93
CA LEU A 148 28.69 18.27 -28.85
C LEU A 148 28.59 17.42 -27.59
N LEU A 149 29.12 16.20 -27.62
CA LEU A 149 29.20 15.33 -26.45
C LEU A 149 30.63 15.47 -25.93
N GLY A 150 30.77 15.99 -24.71
CA GLY A 150 32.07 16.08 -24.05
C GLY A 150 32.78 14.71 -24.00
N PRO A 151 34.08 14.68 -23.62
CA PRO A 151 34.83 13.44 -23.57
C PRO A 151 34.05 12.35 -22.82
N PRO A 152 34.03 11.11 -23.35
CA PRO A 152 33.28 10.03 -22.73
C PRO A 152 33.70 9.89 -21.26
N PRO A 153 32.74 9.67 -20.33
CA PRO A 153 33.07 9.49 -18.93
C PRO A 153 34.05 8.32 -18.80
N ASN A 154 35.04 8.49 -17.93
CA ASN A 154 36.01 7.43 -17.67
C ASN A 154 35.28 6.15 -17.22
N PRO A 155 35.75 4.97 -17.65
CA PRO A 155 35.20 3.71 -17.17
C PRO A 155 35.32 3.67 -15.65
N ILE A 156 34.22 3.29 -14.99
CA ILE A 156 34.18 3.16 -13.53
C ILE A 156 35.23 2.13 -13.12
N ASP A 157 36.10 2.50 -12.18
CA ASP A 157 37.10 1.59 -11.65
C ASP A 157 36.40 0.59 -10.71
N LEU A 158 36.73 -0.69 -10.83
CA LEU A 158 36.16 -1.73 -9.97
C LEU A 158 36.57 -1.55 -8.50
N SER A 159 37.64 -0.80 -8.24
CA SER A 159 38.04 -0.39 -6.89
C SER A 159 37.00 0.50 -6.20
N ASP A 160 36.18 1.24 -6.95
CA ASP A 160 35.10 2.07 -6.39
C ASP A 160 33.94 1.23 -5.84
N PHE A 161 33.84 -0.05 -6.26
CA PHE A 161 32.87 -1.01 -5.72
C PHE A 161 33.46 -1.88 -4.61
N GLN A 162 34.72 -1.65 -4.23
CA GLN A 162 35.38 -2.40 -3.19
C GLN A 162 34.86 -1.90 -1.84
N THR A 163 33.94 -2.66 -1.25
CA THR A 163 33.30 -2.34 0.03
C THR A 163 34.38 -2.22 1.10
N ASP A 164 34.39 -1.11 1.83
CA ASP A 164 35.29 -0.96 2.98
C ASP A 164 35.00 -2.12 3.95
N PRO A 165 36.01 -2.90 4.37
CA PRO A 165 35.81 -3.97 5.34
C PRO A 165 35.22 -3.49 6.68
N ASN A 166 35.22 -2.18 6.94
CA ASN A 166 34.58 -1.56 8.09
C ASN A 166 33.15 -1.10 7.83
N ASP A 167 32.66 -1.12 6.59
CA ASP A 167 31.30 -0.74 6.21
C ASP A 167 30.36 -1.95 6.15
N ASP A 168 30.22 -2.59 7.31
CA ASP A 168 29.35 -3.75 7.50
C ASP A 168 27.90 -3.28 7.75
N PRO A 169 26.92 -3.67 6.90
CA PRO A 169 25.52 -3.25 7.04
C PRO A 169 24.90 -3.68 8.37
N ASP A 170 25.43 -4.73 9.00
CA ASP A 170 24.97 -5.20 10.31
C ASP A 170 25.34 -4.22 11.45
N THR A 171 26.11 -3.17 11.16
CA THR A 171 26.53 -2.14 12.13
C THR A 171 25.74 -0.83 12.03
N TRP A 172 24.75 -0.78 11.12
CA TRP A 172 23.96 0.42 10.85
C TRP A 172 22.68 0.48 11.68
N CYS A 173 22.10 1.67 11.74
CA CYS A 173 20.77 1.91 12.28
C CYS A 173 19.73 1.21 11.39
N CYS A 174 18.91 0.34 11.97
CA CYS A 174 17.90 -0.42 11.21
C CYS A 174 16.76 0.43 10.62
N ILE A 175 16.69 1.72 10.97
CA ILE A 175 15.67 2.66 10.48
C ILE A 175 16.20 3.55 9.36
N CYS A 176 17.37 4.18 9.54
CA CYS A 176 17.90 5.17 8.60
C CYS A 176 19.15 4.72 7.83
N ASN A 177 19.71 3.53 8.12
CA ASN A 177 20.95 3.00 7.56
C ASN A 177 22.20 3.87 7.79
N GLU A 178 22.16 4.77 8.79
CA GLU A 178 23.35 5.52 9.24
C GLU A 178 24.09 4.76 10.35
N ASP A 179 25.26 5.25 10.77
CA ASP A 179 26.04 4.65 11.85
C ASP A 179 25.24 4.48 13.15
N ALA A 180 25.12 3.24 13.62
CA ALA A 180 24.49 2.98 14.90
C ALA A 180 25.43 3.34 16.07
N THR A 181 24.83 3.84 17.15
CA THR A 181 25.54 4.19 18.39
C THR A 181 24.88 3.59 19.63
N ILE A 182 23.70 2.99 19.47
CA ILE A 182 22.89 2.43 20.53
C ILE A 182 22.46 1.03 20.12
N LYS A 183 22.56 0.08 21.06
CA LYS A 183 22.01 -1.26 20.91
C LYS A 183 20.85 -1.44 21.90
N CYS A 184 19.68 -1.79 21.40
CA CYS A 184 18.47 -1.96 22.20
C CYS A 184 18.28 -3.44 22.56
N HIS A 185 18.23 -3.79 23.85
CA HIS A 185 17.99 -5.17 24.29
C HIS A 185 16.51 -5.58 24.28
N GLY A 186 15.59 -4.60 24.25
CA GLY A 186 14.15 -4.86 24.13
C GLY A 186 13.72 -5.22 22.71
N CYS A 187 14.47 -4.75 21.71
CA CYS A 187 14.29 -5.06 20.28
C CYS A 187 15.29 -6.12 19.82
N GLU A 188 15.48 -7.19 20.61
CA GLU A 188 16.35 -8.32 20.22
C GLU A 188 17.83 -7.99 19.90
N GLY A 189 18.31 -6.82 20.32
CA GLY A 189 19.68 -6.37 20.02
C GLY A 189 19.80 -5.51 18.78
N ASP A 190 18.70 -5.00 18.24
CA ASP A 190 18.68 -4.06 17.13
C ASP A 190 19.51 -2.80 17.41
N LEU A 191 20.11 -2.30 16.32
CA LEU A 191 21.01 -1.16 16.33
C LEU A 191 20.30 0.10 15.84
N TYR A 192 20.55 1.21 16.53
CA TYR A 192 19.96 2.51 16.24
C TYR A 192 20.98 3.64 16.31
N CYS A 193 20.75 4.68 15.52
CA CYS A 193 21.39 5.99 15.73
C CYS A 193 20.69 6.72 16.90
N ASN A 194 21.29 7.82 17.38
CA ASN A 194 20.76 8.55 18.54
C ASN A 194 19.35 9.12 18.29
N GLU A 195 19.11 9.63 17.08
CA GLU A 195 17.85 10.27 16.71
C GLU A 195 16.71 9.24 16.64
N CYS A 196 16.88 8.19 15.84
CA CYS A 196 15.88 7.14 15.68
C CYS A 196 15.57 6.43 17.02
N PHE A 197 16.57 6.23 17.88
CA PHE A 197 16.33 5.69 19.21
C PHE A 197 15.52 6.66 20.07
N ARG A 198 15.86 7.95 20.06
CA ARG A 198 15.12 8.96 20.83
C ARG A 198 13.67 9.05 20.38
N GLU A 199 13.41 9.07 19.09
CA GLU A 199 12.06 9.13 18.52
C GLU A 199 11.24 7.88 18.85
N GLY A 200 11.81 6.69 18.65
CA GLY A 200 11.09 5.43 18.81
C GLY A 200 10.99 4.91 20.24
N HIS A 201 11.95 5.24 21.11
CA HIS A 201 12.06 4.65 22.45
C HIS A 201 11.99 5.65 23.59
N ASN A 202 12.44 6.89 23.39
CA ASN A 202 12.57 7.85 24.50
C ASN A 202 11.73 9.13 24.33
N SER A 203 10.87 9.18 23.31
CA SER A 203 10.06 10.37 23.00
C SER A 203 8.74 10.34 23.75
N THR A 204 8.08 11.50 23.87
CA THR A 204 6.73 11.58 24.43
C THR A 204 5.74 10.71 23.65
N SER A 205 5.90 10.63 22.33
CA SER A 205 5.08 9.84 21.41
C SER A 205 5.42 8.36 21.35
N ALA A 206 6.54 7.91 21.91
CA ALA A 206 6.87 6.50 21.98
C ALA A 206 5.90 5.76 22.91
N ASP A 207 5.53 4.55 22.51
CA ASP A 207 4.69 3.66 23.30
C ASP A 207 5.32 3.35 24.67
N TYR A 208 4.48 3.00 25.64
CA TYR A 208 4.93 2.76 27.01
C TYR A 208 5.94 1.60 27.11
N GLU A 209 5.76 0.54 26.31
CA GLU A 209 6.65 -0.62 26.29
C GLU A 209 8.05 -0.25 25.77
N MET A 210 8.10 0.50 24.68
CA MET A 210 9.33 0.97 24.04
C MET A 210 10.18 1.84 24.96
N LYS A 211 9.56 2.61 25.86
CA LYS A 211 10.24 3.41 26.89
C LYS A 211 10.94 2.59 27.97
N GLN A 212 10.53 1.34 28.18
CA GLN A 212 11.11 0.45 29.18
C GLN A 212 12.27 -0.38 28.61
N HIS A 213 12.55 -0.28 27.31
CA HIS A 213 13.64 -1.02 26.69
C HIS A 213 14.99 -0.57 27.25
N LYS A 214 15.76 -1.54 27.76
CA LYS A 214 17.14 -1.30 28.17
C LYS A 214 18.02 -1.20 26.93
N TYR A 215 18.95 -0.26 26.94
CA TYR A 215 19.89 -0.07 25.86
C TYR A 215 21.31 0.10 26.39
N GLU A 216 22.28 -0.24 25.54
CA GLU A 216 23.70 -0.02 25.79
C GLU A 216 24.32 0.84 24.69
N LYS A 217 25.45 1.49 25.01
CA LYS A 217 26.22 2.24 24.01
C LYS A 217 26.91 1.24 23.09
N TYR A 218 26.54 1.24 21.82
CA TYR A 218 27.18 0.43 20.80
C TYR A 218 28.44 1.13 20.29
N GLN A 219 29.50 0.35 20.10
CA GLN A 219 30.75 0.82 19.49
C GLN A 219 31.10 -0.15 18.36
N ARG A 220 31.18 0.36 17.14
CA ARG A 220 31.59 -0.42 15.97
C ARG A 220 32.98 -1.00 16.22
N LYS A 221 33.13 -2.31 16.06
CA LYS A 221 34.44 -2.96 16.07
C LYS A 221 35.14 -2.58 14.78
N GLN A 222 36.29 -1.91 14.90
CA GLN A 222 37.15 -1.62 13.77
C GLN A 222 37.88 -2.91 13.41
N TYR A 223 37.69 -3.42 12.20
CA TYR A 223 38.46 -4.56 11.72
C TYR A 223 39.73 -4.02 11.08
N THR A 224 40.84 -4.14 11.81
CA THR A 224 42.16 -3.90 11.23
C THR A 224 42.48 -5.03 10.26
N THR A 225 42.47 -4.73 8.97
CA THR A 225 42.97 -5.59 7.88
C THR A 225 44.48 -5.81 7.99
#